data_AF-A0A3N1Y835-F1
#
_entry.id   AF-A0A3N1Y835-F1
#
_cell.length_a   1.000
_cell.length_b   1.000
_cell.length_c   1.000
_cell.angle_alpha   90.00
_cell.angle_beta   90.00
_cell.angle_gamma   90.00
#
_symmetry.space_group_name_H-M   'P 1'
#
loop_
_entity.id
_entity.type
_entity.pdbx_description
1 polymer ?
#
loop_
_entity_poly.entity_id
_entity_poly.type
_entity_poly.pdbx_seq_one_letter_code
_entity_poly.pdbx_strand_id
1 'polypeptide(L)' 'MSRRTRFPPPRLFHVLGSGWFVQTREGVRGPFVRRELAEIHLRALRRVCCPRARLFADG' A
#
# COMPACT_ATOMS: atom_id res chain seq x y z
N MET A 1 27.93 0.79 6.25
CA MET A 1 26.76 1.61 5.86
C MET A 1 25.74 0.75 5.13
N SER A 2 24.89 0.02 5.85
CA SER A 2 23.86 -0.79 5.20
C SER A 2 22.74 0.12 4.71
N ARG A 3 22.74 0.44 3.41
CA ARG A 3 21.56 0.97 2.73
C ARG A 3 20.52 -0.13 2.79
N ARG A 4 19.76 -0.18 3.89
CA ARG A 4 18.46 -0.87 3.90
C ARG A 4 17.71 -0.23 2.75
N THR A 5 17.65 -0.90 1.61
CA THR A 5 16.78 -0.53 0.50
C THR A 5 15.38 -0.56 1.09
N ARG A 6 14.96 0.57 1.67
CA ARG A 6 13.61 0.81 2.08
C ARG A 6 12.88 0.88 0.77
N PHE A 7 12.37 -0.27 0.35
CA PHE A 7 11.35 -0.32 -0.68
C PHE A 7 10.37 0.80 -0.36
N PRO A 8 10.08 1.68 -1.33
CA PRO A 8 9.21 2.80 -1.08
C PRO A 8 7.93 2.27 -0.44
N PRO A 9 7.37 2.99 0.57
CA PRO A 9 6.09 2.61 1.13
C PRO A 9 5.09 2.50 -0.02
N PRO A 10 4.12 1.59 0.07
CA PRO A 10 3.16 1.45 -1.01
C PRO A 10 2.40 2.77 -1.17
N ARG A 11 2.22 3.21 -2.43
CA ARG A 11 1.64 4.52 -2.79
C ARG A 11 0.45 4.34 -3.71
N LEU A 12 -0.49 5.25 -3.59
CA LEU A 12 -1.70 5.31 -4.41
C LEU A 12 -1.60 6.49 -5.39
N PHE A 13 -1.94 6.25 -6.64
CA PHE A 13 -1.89 7.26 -7.70
C PHE A 13 -3.05 7.04 -8.68
N HIS A 14 -3.43 8.10 -9.39
CA HIS A 14 -4.50 8.08 -10.38
C HIS A 14 -3.93 8.37 -11.76
N VAL A 15 -4.33 7.57 -12.76
CA VAL A 15 -4.00 7.81 -14.16
C VAL A 15 -5.27 8.29 -14.86
N LEU A 16 -5.20 9.48 -15.44
CA LEU A 16 -6.31 10.08 -16.19
C LEU A 16 -6.74 9.15 -17.33
N GLY A 17 -8.04 8.84 -17.39
CA GLY A 17 -8.61 7.94 -18.39
C GLY A 17 -8.41 6.43 -18.13
N SER A 18 -7.66 6.03 -17.09
CA SER A 18 -7.44 4.62 -16.75
C SER A 18 -7.93 4.23 -15.35
N GLY A 19 -7.91 5.15 -14.38
CA GLY A 19 -8.40 4.92 -13.02
C GLY A 19 -7.30 4.91 -11.96
N TRP A 20 -7.60 4.29 -10.82
CA TRP A 20 -6.73 4.30 -9.63
C TRP A 20 -5.78 3.11 -9.62
N PHE A 21 -4.56 3.33 -9.16
CA PHE A 21 -3.51 2.31 -9.08
C PHE A 21 -2.82 2.36 -7.73
N VAL A 22 -2.30 1.20 -7.32
CA VAL A 22 -1.54 1.03 -6.08
C VAL A 22 -0.18 0.46 -6.43
N GLN A 23 0.89 1.22 -6.17
CA GLN A 23 2.25 0.73 -6.28
C GLN A 23 2.63 0.01 -4.98
N THR A 24 2.96 -1.26 -5.07
CA THR A 24 3.40 -2.14 -3.98
C THR A 24 4.83 -2.59 -4.23
N ARG A 25 5.40 -3.38 -3.30
CA ARG A 25 6.70 -4.03 -3.50
C ARG A 25 6.69 -5.06 -4.62
N GLU A 26 5.55 -5.70 -4.84
CA GLU A 26 5.38 -6.74 -5.86
C GLU A 26 5.13 -6.13 -7.25
N GLY A 27 4.72 -4.87 -7.32
CA GLY A 27 4.45 -4.17 -8.58
C GLY A 27 3.26 -3.22 -8.46
N VAL A 28 2.68 -2.86 -9.61
CA VAL A 28 1.49 -2.01 -9.67
C VAL A 28 0.23 -2.88 -9.72
N ARG A 29 -0.73 -2.58 -8.85
CA ARG A 29 -2.07 -3.21 -8.80
C ARG A 29 -3.12 -2.21 -9.29
N GLY A 30 -4.07 -2.67 -10.09
CA GLY A 30 -5.14 -1.85 -10.70
C GLY A 30 -5.44 -2.31 -12.13
N PRO A 31 -6.25 -1.56 -12.89
CA PRO A 31 -6.93 -0.33 -12.51
C PRO A 31 -8.11 -0.56 -11.56
N PHE A 32 -8.24 0.29 -10.55
CA PHE A 32 -9.42 0.37 -9.68
C PHE A 32 -10.31 1.50 -10.17
N VAL A 33 -11.60 1.21 -10.35
CA VAL A 33 -12.59 2.21 -10.83
C VAL A 33 -12.78 3.35 -9.82
N ARG A 34 -12.70 3.05 -8.52
CA ARG A 34 -12.88 4.01 -7.44
C ARG A 34 -11.65 4.09 -6.55
N ARG A 35 -11.38 5.29 -6.03
CA ARG A 35 -10.30 5.56 -5.07
C ARG A 35 -10.41 4.67 -3.83
N GLU A 36 -11.61 4.50 -3.30
CA GLU A 36 -11.87 3.71 -2.09
C GLU A 36 -11.42 2.25 -2.23
N LEU A 37 -11.58 1.64 -3.40
CA LEU A 37 -11.15 0.26 -3.65
C LEU A 37 -9.60 0.15 -3.61
N ALA A 38 -8.92 1.13 -4.21
CA ALA A 38 -7.46 1.22 -4.15
C ALA A 38 -6.97 1.48 -2.71
N GLU A 39 -7.69 2.29 -1.92
CA GLU A 39 -7.37 2.53 -0.51
C GLU A 39 -7.57 1.28 0.37
N ILE A 40 -8.66 0.52 0.16
CA ILE A 40 -8.90 -0.74 0.86
C ILE A 40 -7.77 -1.72 0.56
N HIS A 41 -7.36 -1.84 -0.71
CA HIS A 41 -6.27 -2.69 -1.13
C HIS A 41 -4.93 -2.27 -0.49
N LEU A 42 -4.64 -0.96 -0.47
CA LEU A 42 -3.45 -0.41 0.19
C LEU A 42 -3.42 -0.72 1.70
N ARG A 43 -4.56 -0.57 2.38
CA ARG A 43 -4.69 -0.88 3.82
C ARG A 43 -4.48 -2.37 4.10
N ALA A 44 -5.03 -3.25 3.26
CA ALA A 44 -4.83 -4.69 3.38
C ALA A 44 -3.34 -5.07 3.27
N LEU A 45 -2.60 -4.49 2.32
CA LEU A 45 -1.17 -4.76 2.13
C LEU A 45 -0.31 -4.29 3.29
N ARG A 46 -0.66 -3.16 3.92
CA ARG A 46 0.03 -2.66 5.12
C ARG A 46 -0.13 -3.60 6.32
N ARG A 47 -1.23 -4.36 6.40
CA ARG A 47 -1.42 -5.39 7.45
C ARG A 47 -0.53 -6.62 7.21
N VAL A 48 -0.28 -6.98 5.95
CA VAL A 48 0.55 -8.15 5.59
C VAL A 48 2.05 -7.86 5.69
N CYS A 49 2.50 -6.67 5.26
CA CYS A 49 3.92 -6.30 5.28
C CYS A 49 4.45 -5.88 6.66
N CYS A 50 3.58 -5.72 7.65
CA CYS A 50 3.95 -5.42 9.03
C CYS A 50 3.22 -6.37 9.99
N PRO A 51 3.70 -7.60 10.24
CA PRO A 51 3.26 -8.36 11.42
C PRO A 51 3.71 -7.70 12.74
N ARG A 52 4.31 -6.51 12.70
CA ARG A 52 4.95 -5.84 13.83
C ARG A 52 4.43 -4.41 14.00
N ALA A 53 3.13 -4.27 14.20
CA ALA A 53 2.54 -3.05 14.73
C ALA A 53 1.36 -3.36 15.67
N ARG A 54 1.71 -3.56 16.96
CA ARG A 54 0.89 -3.36 18.19
C ARG A 54 -0.24 -4.39 18.43
N LEU A 55 -0.37 -5.17 19.52
CA LEU A 55 0.25 -5.22 20.85
C LEU A 55 0.69 -3.87 21.37
N PHE A 56 -0.27 -2.97 21.57
CA PHE A 56 -0.30 -1.90 22.57
C PHE A 56 -1.65 -1.20 22.37
N ALA A 57 -2.70 -1.85 22.88
CA ALA A 57 -3.86 -1.19 23.43
C ALA A 57 -3.91 -1.70 24.88
N ASP A 58 -3.31 -0.91 25.76
CA ASP A 58 -3.34 -1.04 27.22
C ASP A 58 -4.51 -0.16 27.70
N GLY A 59 -5.29 -0.66 28.66
CA GLY A 59 -6.41 0.02 29.31
C GLY A 59 -7.62 -0.86 29.50
#